data_AF-A0A1I0DCK2-F1
#
_entry.id   AF-A0A1I0DCK2-F1
#
_cell.length_a   1.000
_cell.length_b   1.000
_cell.length_c   1.000
_cell.angle_alpha   90.00
_cell.angle_beta   90.00
_cell.angle_gamma   90.00
#
_symmetry.space_group_name_H-M   'P 1'
#
loop_
_entity.id
_entity.type
_entity.pdbx_description
1 polymer ?
#
loop_
_entity_poly.entity_id
_entity_poly.type
_entity_poly.pdbx_seq_one_letter_code
_entity_poly.pdbx_strand_id
1 'polypeptide(L)'
;MISYIKGPLTAIEEDVIVVEAGGVGMGIHVPLSVLDRLPGIGREVTVYTYFQVREDAMSLYGFLNRQDREMFRQLIGVNGVGPKAALGILSTMTPDDLRMAIVTGDAKAISRAPGIGPKTAQRLILDLKDKVSMEEVLGNLALPSDGGTSAALGTIGMGEAAKEAVQALVALGYSNMEANKAVKQVEVTETMTAEDVLKASLRYLSF
;
A
#
# COMPACT_ATOMS: atom_id res chain seq x y z
N MET A 1 -9.13 7.19 10.80
CA MET A 1 -9.66 8.34 11.55
C MET A 1 -8.59 9.42 11.67
N ILE A 2 -7.41 9.14 12.20
CA ILE A 2 -6.26 10.06 12.09
C ILE A 2 -5.29 9.50 11.05
N SER A 3 -5.30 10.08 9.84
CA SER A 3 -4.56 9.55 8.68
C SER A 3 -3.16 10.15 8.54
N TYR A 4 -2.99 11.39 8.98
CA TYR A 4 -1.72 12.07 9.10
C TYR A 4 -1.83 13.21 10.12
N ILE A 5 -0.68 13.65 10.63
CA ILE A 5 -0.53 14.83 11.48
C ILE A 5 0.56 15.70 10.83
N LYS A 6 0.32 17.00 10.81
CA LYS A 6 1.25 17.98 10.27
C LYS A 6 1.42 19.11 11.27
N GLY A 7 2.65 19.40 11.66
CA GLY A 7 2.95 20.44 12.65
C GLY A 7 4.41 20.39 13.11
N PRO A 8 4.82 21.28 14.04
CA PRO A 8 6.19 21.30 14.55
C PRO A 8 6.48 20.08 15.41
N LEU A 9 7.66 19.49 15.23
CA LEU A 9 8.21 18.47 16.11
C LEU A 9 8.63 19.13 17.43
N THR A 10 8.03 18.75 18.55
CA THR A 10 8.29 19.40 19.85
C THR A 10 9.17 18.56 20.77
N ALA A 11 9.16 17.24 20.65
CA ALA A 11 10.02 16.34 21.43
C ALA A 11 10.29 15.01 20.69
N ILE A 12 11.38 14.36 21.09
CA ILE A 12 11.77 13.01 20.69
C ILE A 12 12.13 12.25 21.97
N GLU A 13 11.45 11.13 22.23
CA GLU A 13 11.54 10.31 23.43
C GLU A 13 11.68 8.83 23.05
N GLU A 14 12.89 8.27 23.07
CA GLU A 14 13.17 6.88 22.65
C GLU A 14 12.52 6.49 21.31
N ASP A 15 11.33 5.88 21.31
CA ASP A 15 10.56 5.45 20.14
C ASP A 15 9.30 6.29 19.88
N VAL A 16 9.10 7.39 20.62
CA VAL A 16 7.97 8.31 20.54
C VAL A 16 8.42 9.68 20.09
N ILE A 17 7.66 10.28 19.18
CA ILE A 17 7.82 11.69 18.81
C ILE A 17 6.58 12.46 19.23
N VAL A 18 6.75 13.75 19.55
CA VAL A 18 5.64 14.64 19.85
C VAL A 18 5.52 15.67 18.73
N VAL A 19 4.37 15.71 18.08
CA VAL A 19 4.04 16.70 17.05
C VAL A 19 2.88 17.56 17.54
N GLU A 20 3.05 18.88 17.51
CA GLU A 20 1.98 19.79 17.92
C GLU A 20 0.96 19.97 16.79
N ALA A 21 -0.33 19.83 17.11
CA ALA A 21 -1.43 20.14 16.21
C ALA A 21 -2.48 20.95 16.97
N GLY A 22 -2.65 22.23 16.62
CA GLY A 22 -3.64 23.11 17.24
C GLY A 22 -3.43 23.33 18.74
N GLY A 23 -2.18 23.43 19.19
CA GLY A 23 -1.81 23.60 20.61
C GLY A 23 -1.86 22.31 21.43
N VAL A 24 -2.08 21.15 20.81
CA VAL A 24 -2.06 19.83 21.47
C VAL A 24 -0.84 19.04 20.98
N GLY A 25 -0.03 18.54 21.91
CA GLY A 25 1.08 17.64 21.63
C GLY A 25 0.60 16.21 21.43
N MET A 26 0.79 15.66 20.23
CA MET A 26 0.41 14.29 19.89
C MET A 26 1.62 13.37 20.01
N GLY A 27 1.58 12.45 20.97
CA GLY A 27 2.58 11.37 21.09
C GLY A 27 2.36 10.29 20.03
N ILE A 28 3.38 10.01 19.23
CA ILE A 28 3.32 9.09 18.09
C ILE A 28 4.50 8.13 18.17
N HIS A 29 4.22 6.82 18.26
CA HIS A 29 5.24 5.78 18.20
C HIS A 29 5.76 5.63 16.76
N VAL A 30 7.06 5.61 16.56
CA VAL A 30 7.69 5.51 15.24
C VAL A 30 8.72 4.38 15.20
N PRO A 31 9.01 3.82 14.02
CA PRO A 31 10.19 2.96 13.87
C PRO A 31 11.46 3.73 14.25
N LEU A 32 12.43 3.08 14.87
CA LEU A 32 13.69 3.74 15.28
C LEU A 32 14.45 4.31 14.08
N SER A 33 14.32 3.67 12.91
CA SER A 33 14.89 4.12 11.64
C SER A 33 14.36 5.49 11.17
N VAL A 34 13.22 5.94 11.70
CA VAL A 34 12.63 7.24 11.39
C VAL A 34 13.33 8.37 12.14
N LEU A 35 13.86 8.11 13.34
CA LEU A 35 14.40 9.15 14.23
C LEU A 35 15.54 9.95 13.57
N ASP A 36 16.43 9.27 12.86
CA ASP A 36 17.56 9.89 12.15
C ASP A 36 17.13 10.75 10.94
N ARG A 37 15.87 10.60 10.50
CA ARG A 37 15.31 11.29 9.33
C ARG A 37 14.37 12.44 9.69
N LEU A 38 14.12 12.64 10.98
CA LEU A 38 13.26 13.72 11.45
C LEU A 38 13.95 15.08 11.32
N PRO A 39 13.19 16.15 11.10
CA PRO A 39 13.75 17.48 11.17
C PRO A 39 14.07 17.85 12.63
N GLY A 40 14.84 18.92 12.84
CA GLY A 40 15.14 19.40 14.19
C GLY A 40 13.89 19.87 14.95
N ILE A 41 13.97 19.88 16.28
CA ILE A 41 12.89 20.37 17.16
C ILE A 41 12.49 21.80 16.75
N GLY A 42 11.17 22.06 16.74
CA GLY A 42 10.53 23.29 16.31
C GLY A 42 10.26 23.36 14.80
N ARG A 43 10.74 22.41 14.00
CA ARG A 43 10.49 22.36 12.55
C ARG A 43 9.26 21.54 12.22
N GLU A 44 8.57 21.94 11.15
CA GLU A 44 7.39 21.25 10.65
C GLU A 44 7.73 19.86 10.10
N VAL A 45 6.95 18.86 10.48
CA VAL A 45 7.00 17.49 9.97
C VAL A 45 5.60 17.03 9.58
N THR A 46 5.49 16.21 8.54
CA THR A 46 4.27 15.49 8.22
C THR A 46 4.47 14.02 8.55
N VAL A 47 3.62 13.47 9.41
CA VAL A 47 3.68 12.08 9.87
C VAL A 47 2.40 11.39 9.47
N TYR A 48 2.50 10.34 8.65
CA TYR A 48 1.37 9.48 8.31
C TYR A 48 1.10 8.53 9.45
N THR A 49 -0.15 8.47 9.91
CA THR A 49 -0.48 7.78 11.15
C THR A 49 -1.40 6.59 10.94
N TYR A 50 -1.21 5.56 11.76
CA TYR A 50 -2.16 4.51 12.02
C TYR A 50 -2.67 4.65 13.47
N PHE A 51 -3.97 4.89 13.62
CA PHE A 51 -4.61 5.04 14.92
C PHE A 51 -5.20 3.70 15.37
N GLN A 52 -4.71 3.19 16.50
CA GLN A 52 -5.18 1.96 17.11
C GLN A 52 -5.98 2.27 18.37
N VAL A 53 -7.19 1.71 18.45
CA VAL A 53 -8.03 1.74 19.65
C VAL A 53 -8.14 0.32 20.19
N ARG A 54 -7.84 0.16 21.48
CA ARG A 54 -8.07 -1.04 22.28
C ARG A 54 -9.00 -0.65 23.43
N GLU A 55 -9.47 -1.64 24.20
CA GLU A 55 -10.35 -1.37 25.35
C GLU A 55 -9.67 -0.48 26.41
N ASP A 56 -8.35 -0.61 26.56
CA ASP A 56 -7.55 0.02 27.60
C ASP A 56 -6.67 1.17 27.12
N ALA A 57 -6.48 1.32 25.80
CA ALA A 57 -5.52 2.27 25.25
C ALA A 57 -5.90 2.78 23.86
N MET A 58 -5.50 4.03 23.61
CA MET A 58 -5.47 4.65 22.28
C MET A 58 -4.03 4.96 21.94
N SER A 59 -3.55 4.47 20.80
CA SER A 59 -2.15 4.63 20.38
C SER A 59 -2.07 5.12 18.94
N LEU A 60 -1.12 6.03 18.69
CA LEU A 60 -0.76 6.47 17.36
C LEU A 60 0.59 5.88 16.96
N TYR A 61 0.62 5.33 15.75
CA TYR A 61 1.84 4.85 15.11
C TYR A 61 2.12 5.72 13.88
N GLY A 62 3.34 6.19 13.71
CA GLY A 62 3.71 7.20 12.72
C GLY A 62 4.79 6.76 11.76
N PHE A 63 4.70 7.28 10.53
CA PHE A 63 5.63 6.98 9.45
C PHE A 63 5.86 8.22 8.58
N LEU A 64 7.05 8.37 8.01
CA LEU A 64 7.35 9.48 7.10
C LEU A 64 6.71 9.28 5.73
N ASN A 65 6.47 8.03 5.33
CA ASN A 65 5.90 7.67 4.04
C ASN A 65 4.61 6.85 4.20
N ARG A 66 3.72 6.94 3.22
CA ARG A 66 2.48 6.14 3.19
C ARG A 66 2.75 4.64 3.01
N GLN A 67 3.79 4.29 2.26
CA GLN A 67 4.17 2.89 2.02
C GLN A 67 4.54 2.18 3.32
N ASP A 68 5.30 2.85 4.19
CA ASP A 68 5.66 2.33 5.52
C ASP A 68 4.41 2.10 6.37
N ARG A 69 3.46 3.05 6.35
CA ARG A 69 2.16 2.92 7.05
C ARG A 69 1.35 1.74 6.55
N GLU A 70 1.24 1.56 5.23
CA GLU A 70 0.50 0.43 4.67
C GLU A 70 1.17 -0.90 4.99
N MET A 71 2.51 -0.97 4.91
CA MET A 71 3.24 -2.15 5.32
C MET A 71 3.02 -2.47 6.80
N PHE A 72 3.06 -1.46 7.68
CA PHE A 72 2.72 -1.64 9.09
C PHE A 72 1.31 -2.21 9.29
N ARG A 73 0.32 -1.69 8.54
CA ARG A 73 -1.06 -2.18 8.59
C ARG A 73 -1.18 -3.64 8.14
N GLN A 74 -0.42 -4.04 7.12
CA GLN A 74 -0.35 -5.44 6.68
C GLN A 74 0.29 -6.32 7.76
N LEU A 75 1.40 -5.87 8.35
CA LEU A 75 2.13 -6.58 9.40
C LEU A 75 1.28 -6.87 10.63
N ILE A 76 0.60 -5.86 11.19
CA ILE A 76 -0.25 -6.05 12.39
C ILE A 76 -1.49 -6.93 12.12
N GLY A 77 -1.82 -7.17 10.84
CA GLY A 77 -2.88 -8.10 10.44
C GLY A 77 -2.45 -9.56 10.47
N VAL A 78 -1.15 -9.85 10.64
CA VAL A 78 -0.61 -11.21 10.78
C VAL A 78 -0.79 -11.68 12.21
N ASN A 79 -1.28 -12.91 12.38
CA ASN A 79 -1.45 -13.48 13.71
C ASN A 79 -0.10 -13.62 14.43
N GLY A 80 -0.01 -13.10 15.65
CA GLY A 80 1.22 -13.10 16.44
C GLY A 80 2.18 -11.94 16.15
N VAL A 81 1.81 -11.00 15.26
CA VAL A 81 2.58 -9.77 15.02
C VAL A 81 1.84 -8.58 15.64
N GLY A 82 2.37 -8.08 16.76
CA GLY A 82 1.85 -6.88 17.41
C GLY A 82 2.50 -5.59 16.89
N PRO A 83 1.98 -4.41 17.28
CA PRO A 83 2.51 -3.11 16.87
C PRO A 83 4.01 -2.93 17.15
N LYS A 84 4.48 -3.30 18.35
CA LYS A 84 5.90 -3.20 18.73
C LYS A 84 6.80 -4.05 17.82
N ALA A 85 6.35 -5.25 17.47
CA ALA A 85 7.09 -6.14 16.58
C ALA A 85 7.09 -5.60 15.14
N ALA A 86 5.96 -5.06 14.67
CA ALA A 86 5.86 -4.43 13.36
C ALA A 86 6.75 -3.18 13.22
N LEU A 87 6.81 -2.32 14.25
CA LEU A 87 7.77 -1.21 14.30
C LEU A 87 9.22 -1.72 14.30
N GLY A 88 9.51 -2.80 15.01
CA GLY A 88 10.81 -3.46 15.03
C GLY A 88 11.23 -3.94 13.64
N ILE A 89 10.32 -4.56 12.89
CA ILE A 89 10.55 -4.95 11.49
C ILE A 89 10.90 -3.72 10.66
N LEU A 90 10.06 -2.68 10.68
CA LEU A 90 10.27 -1.44 9.89
C LEU A 90 11.47 -0.60 10.37
N SER A 91 12.03 -0.91 11.54
CA SER A 91 13.30 -0.33 12.01
C SER A 91 14.52 -1.04 11.41
N THR A 92 14.37 -2.31 10.99
CA THR A 92 15.48 -3.14 10.48
C THR A 92 15.48 -3.34 8.97
N MET A 93 14.33 -3.17 8.32
CA MET A 93 14.17 -3.37 6.90
C MET A 93 13.17 -2.38 6.32
N THR A 94 13.41 -1.95 5.08
CA THR A 94 12.45 -1.14 4.34
C THR A 94 11.25 -2.01 3.92
N PRO A 95 10.11 -1.40 3.57
CA PRO A 95 8.98 -2.15 3.01
C PRO A 95 9.34 -3.00 1.80
N ASP A 96 10.28 -2.54 0.96
CA ASP A 96 10.67 -3.25 -0.26
C ASP A 96 11.59 -4.44 0.06
N ASP A 97 12.52 -4.29 1.00
CA ASP A 97 13.34 -5.40 1.51
C ASP A 97 12.45 -6.48 2.15
N LEU A 98 11.44 -6.06 2.92
CA LEU A 98 10.48 -6.96 3.53
C LEU A 98 9.65 -7.70 2.49
N ARG A 99 9.15 -7.01 1.44
CA ARG A 99 8.47 -7.65 0.31
C ARG A 99 9.35 -8.70 -0.35
N MET A 100 10.61 -8.36 -0.63
CA MET A 100 11.57 -9.29 -1.21
C MET A 100 11.81 -10.52 -0.32
N ALA A 101 11.96 -10.31 1.00
CA ALA A 101 12.11 -11.39 1.96
C ALA A 101 10.86 -12.30 2.01
N ILE A 102 9.66 -11.74 1.86
CA ILE A 102 8.40 -12.50 1.78
C ILE A 102 8.35 -13.35 0.50
N VAL A 103 8.64 -12.76 -0.66
CA VAL A 103 8.60 -13.44 -1.96
C VAL A 103 9.63 -14.58 -2.02
N THR A 104 10.86 -14.31 -1.57
CA THR A 104 11.96 -15.30 -1.54
C THR A 104 11.84 -16.30 -0.39
N GLY A 105 10.96 -16.07 0.58
CA GLY A 105 10.79 -16.93 1.74
C GLY A 105 11.95 -16.85 2.75
N ASP A 106 12.68 -15.74 2.80
CA ASP A 106 13.80 -15.54 3.72
C ASP A 106 13.32 -15.23 5.15
N ALA A 107 12.87 -16.26 5.84
CA ALA A 107 12.44 -16.16 7.24
C ALA A 107 13.60 -15.74 8.17
N LYS A 108 14.85 -16.00 7.80
CA LYS A 108 16.01 -15.65 8.63
C LYS A 108 16.20 -14.14 8.68
N ALA A 109 16.11 -13.46 7.53
CA ALA A 109 16.17 -12.01 7.47
C ALA A 109 15.09 -11.36 8.36
N ILE A 110 13.84 -11.84 8.25
CA ILE A 110 12.70 -11.33 9.02
C ILE A 110 12.85 -11.59 10.53
N SER A 111 13.38 -12.75 10.91
CA SER A 111 13.61 -13.10 12.33
C SER A 111 14.71 -12.30 13.03
N ARG A 112 15.47 -11.46 12.31
CA ARG A 112 16.43 -10.52 12.92
C ARG A 112 15.73 -9.33 13.58
N ALA A 113 14.49 -9.05 13.19
CA ALA A 113 13.72 -7.95 13.76
C ALA A 113 13.39 -8.22 15.26
N PRO A 114 13.53 -7.22 16.15
CA PRO A 114 13.20 -7.38 17.56
C PRO A 114 11.76 -7.86 17.77
N GLY A 115 11.60 -8.93 18.57
CA GLY A 115 10.29 -9.50 18.87
C GLY A 115 9.73 -10.45 17.81
N ILE A 116 10.49 -10.77 16.75
CA ILE A 116 10.10 -11.74 15.73
C ILE A 116 10.90 -13.03 15.86
N GLY A 117 10.22 -14.10 16.25
CA GLY A 117 10.81 -15.44 16.26
C GLY A 117 10.75 -16.13 14.89
N PRO A 118 11.48 -17.25 14.71
CA PRO A 118 11.50 -17.99 13.44
C PRO A 118 10.12 -18.50 13.02
N LYS A 119 9.27 -18.92 13.98
CA LYS A 119 7.89 -19.35 13.70
C LYS A 119 7.02 -18.19 13.23
N THR A 120 7.13 -17.03 13.89
CA THR A 120 6.39 -15.83 13.51
C THR A 120 6.83 -15.32 12.14
N ALA A 121 8.13 -15.36 11.84
CA ALA A 121 8.66 -15.01 10.52
C ALA A 121 8.09 -15.91 9.42
N GLN A 122 8.06 -17.23 9.63
CA GLN A 122 7.44 -18.17 8.69
C GLN A 122 5.93 -17.90 8.52
N ARG A 123 5.22 -17.63 9.61
CA ARG A 123 3.79 -17.30 9.56
C ARG A 123 3.53 -16.02 8.79
N LEU A 124 4.34 -14.99 9.03
CA LEU A 124 4.29 -13.72 8.32
C LEU A 124 4.49 -13.91 6.82
N ILE A 125 5.48 -14.71 6.41
CA ILE A 125 5.71 -15.03 5.00
C ILE A 125 4.47 -15.68 4.41
N LEU A 126 3.90 -16.70 5.06
CA LEU A 126 2.71 -17.38 4.56
C LEU A 126 1.51 -16.43 4.43
N ASP A 127 1.21 -15.64 5.47
CA ASP A 127 0.04 -14.76 5.51
C ASP A 127 0.14 -13.55 4.57
N LEU A 128 1.36 -13.08 4.29
CA LEU A 128 1.59 -11.92 3.44
C LEU A 128 1.96 -12.27 2.00
N LYS A 129 2.53 -13.45 1.73
CA LYS A 129 2.87 -13.86 0.36
C LYS A 129 1.64 -13.85 -0.55
N ASP A 130 0.49 -14.34 -0.07
CA ASP A 130 -0.77 -14.31 -0.81
C ASP A 130 -1.24 -12.88 -1.12
N LYS A 131 -0.97 -11.93 -0.22
CA LYS A 131 -1.36 -10.51 -0.37
C LYS A 131 -0.41 -9.74 -1.27
N VAL A 132 0.90 -9.94 -1.11
CA VAL A 132 1.94 -9.30 -1.94
C VAL A 132 1.85 -9.80 -3.38
N SER A 133 1.64 -11.09 -3.60
CA SER A 133 1.43 -11.61 -4.95
C SER A 133 0.17 -11.04 -5.61
N MET A 134 -0.89 -10.77 -4.84
CA MET A 134 -2.08 -10.10 -5.36
C MET A 134 -1.81 -8.62 -5.67
N GLU A 135 -1.09 -7.91 -4.80
CA GLU A 135 -0.65 -6.51 -5.04
C GLU A 135 0.34 -6.37 -6.20
N GLU A 136 1.21 -7.33 -6.48
CA GLU A 136 2.09 -7.31 -7.66
C GLU A 136 1.30 -7.57 -8.95
N VAL A 137 0.31 -8.48 -8.91
CA VAL A 137 -0.62 -8.69 -10.02
C VAL A 137 -1.46 -7.44 -10.27
N LEU A 138 -1.89 -6.74 -9.22
CA LEU A 138 -2.64 -5.47 -9.29
C LEU A 138 -1.74 -4.26 -9.60
N GLY A 139 -0.49 -4.27 -9.16
CA GLY A 139 0.52 -3.21 -9.33
C GLY A 139 1.09 -3.18 -10.75
N ASN A 140 1.19 -4.35 -11.39
CA ASN A 140 1.39 -4.44 -12.85
C ASN A 140 0.15 -3.99 -13.65
N LEU A 141 -0.99 -3.81 -12.98
CA LEU A 141 -2.19 -3.16 -13.56
C LEU A 141 -2.22 -1.63 -13.29
N ALA A 142 -1.45 -1.12 -12.33
CA ALA A 142 -1.58 0.24 -11.81
C ALA A 142 -0.22 0.92 -11.56
N LEU A 143 0.28 1.66 -12.55
CA LEU A 143 1.22 2.79 -12.37
C LEU A 143 1.04 3.80 -13.52
N PRO A 144 1.30 5.11 -13.31
CA PRO A 144 1.01 5.96 -12.16
C PRO A 144 0.00 7.06 -12.54
N SER A 145 -0.89 7.41 -11.60
CA SER A 145 -1.67 8.64 -11.71
C SER A 145 -0.77 9.82 -11.38
N ASP A 146 -0.39 10.59 -12.40
CA ASP A 146 -0.01 12.00 -12.23
C ASP A 146 -0.91 12.83 -13.14
N GLY A 147 -1.70 13.70 -12.52
CA GLY A 147 -2.65 14.56 -13.19
C GLY A 147 -1.94 15.73 -13.88
N GLY A 148 -2.19 15.89 -15.17
CA GLY A 148 -1.76 17.06 -15.94
C GLY A 148 -2.36 17.05 -17.34
N THR A 149 -3.35 17.91 -17.55
CA THR A 149 -3.95 18.27 -18.85
C THR A 149 -2.94 18.46 -19.98
N SER A 150 -3.15 17.79 -21.12
CA SER A 150 -3.42 18.38 -22.44
C SER A 150 -3.08 17.40 -23.56
N ALA A 151 -3.80 17.55 -24.67
CA ALA A 151 -3.77 16.74 -25.88
C ALA A 151 -2.36 16.35 -26.39
N ALA A 152 -2.20 15.08 -26.71
CA ALA A 152 -1.31 14.65 -27.78
C ALA A 152 -1.82 13.31 -28.36
N LEU A 153 -2.24 13.36 -29.63
CA LEU A 153 -2.43 12.19 -30.47
C LEU A 153 -1.11 11.40 -30.53
N GLY A 154 -1.19 10.07 -30.47
CA GLY A 154 -0.14 9.18 -30.94
C GLY A 154 0.12 8.00 -30.03
N THR A 155 -0.41 6.84 -30.42
CA THR A 155 0.13 5.51 -30.09
C THR A 155 -0.08 5.05 -28.64
N ILE A 156 -1.34 5.03 -28.22
CA ILE A 156 -1.77 4.39 -26.98
C ILE A 156 -1.94 2.89 -27.23
N GLY A 157 -1.07 2.10 -26.60
CA GLY A 157 -0.94 0.66 -26.83
C GLY A 157 -2.19 -0.13 -26.46
N MET A 158 -2.38 -1.27 -27.16
CA MET A 158 -3.44 -2.30 -27.02
C MET A 158 -4.02 -2.51 -25.60
N GLY A 159 -3.21 -2.31 -24.55
CA GLY A 159 -3.63 -2.48 -23.16
C GLY A 159 -4.56 -1.39 -22.61
N GLU A 160 -4.54 -0.17 -23.15
CA GLU A 160 -5.35 0.93 -22.61
C GLU A 160 -6.80 0.86 -23.10
N ALA A 161 -7.00 0.58 -24.39
CA ALA A 161 -8.32 0.35 -24.98
C ALA A 161 -9.05 -0.83 -24.31
N ALA A 162 -8.31 -1.89 -23.97
CA ALA A 162 -8.84 -3.04 -23.22
C ALA A 162 -9.24 -2.65 -21.79
N LYS A 163 -8.42 -1.85 -21.09
CA LYS A 163 -8.71 -1.41 -19.72
C LYS A 163 -9.93 -0.48 -19.67
N GLU A 164 -10.05 0.43 -20.61
CA GLU A 164 -11.20 1.35 -20.71
C GLU A 164 -12.50 0.58 -21.02
N ALA A 165 -12.44 -0.44 -21.88
CA ALA A 165 -13.57 -1.33 -22.14
C ALA A 165 -14.01 -2.12 -20.88
N VAL A 166 -13.07 -2.62 -20.06
CA VAL A 166 -13.41 -3.29 -18.79
C VAL A 166 -14.14 -2.33 -17.83
N GLN A 167 -13.66 -1.09 -17.70
CA GLN A 167 -14.30 -0.10 -16.84
C GLN A 167 -15.71 0.25 -17.30
N ALA A 168 -15.92 0.40 -18.62
CA ALA A 168 -17.22 0.64 -19.19
C ALA A 168 -18.18 -0.55 -18.99
N LEU A 169 -17.73 -1.80 -19.11
CA LEU A 169 -18.55 -2.99 -18.80
C LEU A 169 -18.97 -3.05 -17.33
N VAL A 170 -18.07 -2.69 -16.41
CA VAL A 170 -18.39 -2.61 -14.98
C VAL A 170 -19.42 -1.49 -14.72
N ALA A 171 -19.29 -0.34 -15.39
CA ALA A 171 -20.26 0.75 -15.30
C ALA A 171 -21.65 0.37 -15.86
N LEU A 172 -21.69 -0.56 -16.83
CA LEU A 172 -22.92 -1.15 -17.37
C LEU A 172 -23.54 -2.23 -16.46
N GLY A 173 -22.90 -2.56 -15.33
CA GLY A 173 -23.44 -3.46 -14.31
C GLY A 173 -22.90 -4.89 -14.35
N TYR A 174 -21.91 -5.19 -15.20
CA TYR A 174 -21.26 -6.50 -15.21
C TYR A 174 -20.23 -6.63 -14.08
N SER A 175 -20.05 -7.83 -13.54
CA SER A 175 -19.02 -8.05 -12.53
C SER A 175 -17.63 -7.87 -13.14
N ASN A 176 -16.65 -7.47 -12.30
CA ASN A 176 -15.25 -7.34 -12.74
C ASN A 176 -14.70 -8.62 -13.38
N MET A 177 -15.18 -9.79 -12.94
CA MET A 177 -14.77 -11.09 -13.46
C MET A 177 -15.33 -11.33 -14.87
N GLU A 178 -16.59 -11.00 -15.10
CA GLU A 178 -17.26 -11.13 -16.40
C GLU A 178 -16.69 -10.14 -17.42
N ALA A 179 -16.50 -8.88 -17.02
CA ALA A 179 -15.93 -7.84 -17.86
C ALA A 179 -14.53 -8.21 -18.37
N ASN A 180 -13.65 -8.67 -17.49
CA ASN A 180 -12.30 -9.10 -17.87
C ASN A 180 -12.31 -10.35 -18.75
N LYS A 181 -13.22 -11.29 -18.50
CA LYS A 181 -13.34 -12.49 -19.32
C LYS A 181 -13.80 -12.14 -20.74
N ALA A 182 -14.76 -11.24 -20.89
CA ALA A 182 -15.27 -10.80 -22.18
C ALA A 182 -14.21 -10.05 -23.00
N VAL A 183 -13.48 -9.11 -22.38
CA VAL A 183 -12.42 -8.34 -23.06
C VAL A 183 -11.25 -9.22 -23.50
N LYS A 184 -10.92 -10.28 -22.74
CA LYS A 184 -9.90 -11.27 -23.13
C LYS A 184 -10.28 -12.15 -24.32
N GLN A 185 -11.57 -12.27 -24.64
CA GLN A 185 -12.04 -13.04 -25.81
C GLN A 185 -11.98 -12.20 -27.10
N VAL A 186 -11.75 -10.90 -26.99
CA VAL A 186 -11.60 -10.01 -28.15
C VAL A 186 -10.13 -9.95 -28.54
N GLU A 187 -9.82 -10.35 -29.76
CA GLU A 187 -8.52 -10.05 -30.37
C GLU A 187 -8.44 -8.55 -30.65
N VAL A 188 -7.83 -7.82 -29.72
CA VAL A 188 -7.59 -6.37 -29.87
C VAL A 188 -6.51 -6.18 -30.94
N THR A 189 -6.87 -5.65 -32.10
CA THR A 189 -5.90 -5.24 -33.14
C THR A 189 -5.47 -3.79 -32.94
N GLU A 190 -4.31 -3.40 -33.47
CA GLU A 190 -3.71 -2.05 -33.30
C GLU A 190 -4.59 -0.88 -33.80
N THR A 191 -5.70 -1.19 -34.49
CA THR A 191 -6.63 -0.20 -35.04
C THR A 191 -7.94 -0.05 -34.25
N MET A 192 -8.14 -0.85 -33.19
CA MET A 192 -9.39 -0.84 -32.42
C MET A 192 -9.35 0.18 -31.29
N THR A 193 -10.35 1.04 -31.25
CA THR A 193 -10.57 1.98 -30.15
C THR A 193 -11.22 1.29 -28.95
N ALA A 194 -11.19 1.94 -27.78
CA ALA A 194 -11.87 1.42 -26.58
C ALA A 194 -13.36 1.13 -26.81
N GLU A 195 -14.03 1.93 -27.66
CA GLU A 195 -15.43 1.73 -28.03
C GLU A 195 -15.62 0.46 -28.90
N ASP A 196 -14.66 0.15 -29.76
CA ASP A 196 -14.70 -1.05 -30.60
C ASP A 196 -14.49 -2.32 -29.76
N VAL A 197 -13.57 -2.27 -28.79
CA VAL A 197 -13.31 -3.36 -27.84
C VAL A 197 -14.52 -3.58 -26.92
N LEU A 198 -15.17 -2.50 -26.48
CA LEU A 198 -16.41 -2.57 -25.70
C LEU A 198 -17.54 -3.26 -26.49
N LYS A 199 -17.79 -2.83 -27.73
CA LYS A 199 -18.82 -3.42 -28.60
C LYS A 199 -18.53 -4.89 -28.90
N ALA A 200 -17.27 -5.25 -29.14
CA ALA A 200 -16.86 -6.62 -29.37
C ALA A 200 -17.06 -7.48 -28.12
N SER A 201 -16.75 -6.95 -26.94
CA SER A 201 -16.86 -7.65 -25.65
C SER A 201 -18.33 -7.86 -25.24
N LEU A 202 -19.20 -6.89 -25.50
CA LEU A 202 -20.64 -7.01 -25.25
C LEU A 202 -21.27 -8.17 -26.06
N ARG A 203 -20.76 -8.47 -27.26
CA ARG A 203 -21.22 -9.64 -28.04
C ARG A 203 -20.95 -10.98 -27.36
N TYR A 204 -19.91 -11.08 -26.51
CA TYR A 204 -19.62 -12.29 -25.74
C TYR A 204 -20.39 -12.37 -24.41
N LEU A 205 -21.06 -11.28 -24.01
CA LEU A 205 -21.90 -11.19 -22.81
C LEU A 205 -23.41 -11.23 -23.15
N SER A 206 -23.79 -11.08 -24.43
CA SER A 206 -25.18 -11.08 -24.88
C SER A 206 -25.65 -12.43 -25.47
N PHE A 207 -24.92 -13.52 -25.24
CA PHE A 207 -25.31 -14.88 -25.62
C PHE A 207 -25.12 -15.85 -24.45
#